data_AF-A0A2E6XXN0-F1
#
_entry.id   AF-A0A2E6XXN0-F1
#
_cell.length_a   1.000
_cell.length_b   1.000
_cell.length_c   1.000
_cell.angle_alpha   90.00
_cell.angle_beta   90.00
_cell.angle_gamma   90.00
#
_symmetry.space_group_name_H-M   'P 1'
#
loop_
_entity.id
_entity.type
_entity.pdbx_description
1 polymer ?
#
loop_
_entity_poly.entity_id
_entity_poly.type
_entity_poly.pdbx_seq_one_letter_code
_entity_poly.pdbx_strand_id
1 'polypeptide(L)'
;MTHIITKTMYRIIPCLLFCTLSLAKNTVKLSAKKSHATNVKATKKKPNNPFPKKLIKEMNETELQEYLIYAKAINDKELVLKTFQALLSNSSDQNNLKNYKLDLADYQFENRDFEKAAFTYEEFFTLYPGAQEAEYSQYKAILCWFTMTLAPYRDQSITHKAIFLIEDFLRKSQHDRFIKESKKMLKKCRQKLFEHEAHVFENYIKQKKFTSAQKRYDYMQEKFQDIEHIDQYLHYMNGMLELTKDPKTRPFIVKFNLDNALKTDKKITPDKKAKAAHFFVS
;
A
#
# COMPACT_ATOMS: atom_id res chain seq x y z
N MET A 1 6.46 55.02 -21.95
CA MET A 1 6.73 53.60 -22.24
C MET A 1 6.88 52.86 -20.90
N THR A 2 5.82 52.71 -20.09
CA THR A 2 4.94 51.51 -20.01
C THR A 2 5.74 50.20 -20.12
N HIS A 3 6.11 49.57 -18.98
CA HIS A 3 5.37 48.48 -18.29
C HIS A 3 5.52 47.12 -19.02
N ILE A 4 5.78 45.92 -18.47
CA ILE A 4 5.63 45.29 -17.14
C ILE A 4 6.36 43.92 -17.16
N ILE A 5 7.24 43.70 -16.18
CA ILE A 5 7.35 42.54 -15.28
C ILE A 5 6.58 41.26 -15.68
N THR A 6 7.29 40.17 -16.01
CA THR A 6 6.71 38.81 -16.07
C THR A 6 6.75 38.16 -14.69
N LYS A 7 5.58 38.13 -14.02
CA LYS A 7 5.32 37.41 -12.76
C LYS A 7 4.80 35.99 -13.05
N THR A 8 5.43 34.99 -12.44
CA THR A 8 4.86 33.80 -11.78
C THR A 8 3.45 33.30 -12.16
N MET A 9 3.30 31.99 -12.36
CA MET A 9 2.27 31.18 -11.66
C MET A 9 2.69 29.72 -11.49
N TYR A 10 2.97 29.37 -10.23
CA TYR A 10 2.87 28.05 -9.64
C TYR A 10 1.51 27.40 -9.92
N ARG A 11 1.47 26.08 -10.10
CA ARG A 11 0.28 25.25 -9.85
C ARG A 11 0.60 24.17 -8.82
N ILE A 12 0.58 24.60 -7.57
CA ILE A 12 0.27 23.77 -6.40
C ILE A 12 -1.26 23.70 -6.32
N ILE A 13 -1.84 22.50 -6.31
CA ILE A 13 -3.20 22.28 -5.81
C ILE A 13 -3.08 21.34 -4.59
N PRO A 14 -3.54 21.77 -3.41
CA PRO A 14 -3.48 21.00 -2.18
C PRO A 14 -4.64 20.00 -2.12
N CYS A 15 -4.35 18.76 -1.75
CA CYS A 15 -5.34 17.73 -1.49
C CYS A 15 -5.46 17.55 0.03
N LEU A 16 -6.24 18.40 0.69
CA LEU A 16 -6.70 18.20 2.07
C LEU A 16 -8.10 18.81 2.22
N LEU A 17 -9.08 17.96 2.53
CA LEU A 17 -10.27 18.17 3.38
C LEU A 17 -11.47 17.38 2.85
N PHE A 18 -11.59 16.12 3.28
CA PHE A 18 -12.87 15.44 3.42
C PHE A 18 -12.87 14.70 4.76
N CYS A 19 -13.29 15.40 5.82
CA CYS A 19 -13.79 14.88 7.09
C CYS A 19 -14.07 16.13 7.96
N THR A 20 -15.29 16.65 8.08
CA THR A 20 -16.37 16.17 8.96
C THR A 20 -17.50 17.23 8.95
N LEU A 21 -18.65 16.93 9.58
CA LEU A 21 -19.92 17.70 9.72
C LEU A 21 -20.93 17.44 8.59
N SER A 22 -22.00 16.66 8.78
CA SER A 22 -23.10 16.69 9.77
C SER A 22 -24.04 17.90 9.64
N LEU A 23 -25.27 17.58 9.16
CA LEU A 23 -26.56 18.26 9.24
C LEU A 23 -26.67 19.78 9.01
N ALA A 24 -27.38 20.14 7.94
CA ALA A 24 -28.50 21.10 8.02
C ALA A 24 -29.47 20.88 6.85
N LYS A 25 -30.72 20.53 7.18
CA LYS A 25 -31.85 20.54 6.25
C LYS A 25 -32.15 22.00 5.91
N ASN A 26 -32.13 22.36 4.63
CA ASN A 26 -32.90 23.51 4.16
C ASN A 26 -33.42 23.25 2.74
N THR A 27 -34.73 23.09 2.67
CA THR A 27 -35.52 22.86 1.47
C THR A 27 -35.71 24.17 0.71
N VAL A 28 -34.99 24.35 -0.38
CA VAL A 28 -35.37 25.32 -1.42
C VAL A 28 -36.06 24.53 -2.54
N LYS A 29 -37.37 24.76 -2.67
CA LYS A 29 -38.19 24.28 -3.80
C LYS A 29 -37.65 24.88 -5.09
N LEU A 30 -36.86 24.12 -5.84
CA LEU A 30 -36.59 24.41 -7.25
C LEU A 30 -37.66 23.71 -8.09
N SER A 31 -38.44 24.52 -8.79
CA SER A 31 -39.52 24.10 -9.69
C SER A 31 -39.01 23.12 -10.75
N ALA A 32 -39.61 21.93 -10.77
CA ALA A 32 -39.36 20.90 -11.77
C ALA A 32 -39.88 21.33 -13.15
N LYS A 33 -39.00 21.85 -14.01
CA LYS A 33 -39.21 21.78 -15.47
C LYS A 33 -38.76 20.39 -15.93
N LYS A 34 -39.73 19.52 -16.23
CA LYS A 34 -39.49 18.25 -16.94
C LYS A 34 -39.06 18.57 -18.38
N SER A 35 -37.76 18.74 -18.61
CA SER A 35 -37.20 18.56 -19.94
C SER A 35 -37.03 17.07 -20.16
N HIS A 36 -37.73 16.53 -21.16
CA HIS A 36 -37.51 15.18 -21.69
C HIS A 36 -36.01 14.97 -21.89
N ALA A 37 -35.40 14.14 -21.04
CA ALA A 37 -34.06 13.65 -21.26
C ALA A 37 -34.13 12.69 -22.44
N THR A 38 -33.84 13.21 -23.64
CA THR A 38 -33.50 12.38 -24.79
C THR A 38 -32.30 11.54 -24.38
N ASN A 39 -32.54 10.25 -24.17
CA ASN A 39 -31.54 9.25 -23.85
C ASN A 39 -30.67 9.01 -25.09
N VAL A 40 -29.76 9.94 -25.37
CA VAL A 40 -28.69 9.74 -26.34
C VAL A 40 -27.65 8.88 -25.63
N LYS A 41 -27.76 7.57 -25.77
CA LYS A 41 -26.60 6.68 -25.60
C LYS A 41 -25.56 7.15 -26.62
N ALA A 42 -24.64 8.02 -26.20
CA ALA A 42 -23.48 8.38 -26.99
C ALA A 42 -22.62 7.12 -27.14
N THR A 43 -22.85 6.36 -28.21
CA THR A 43 -21.95 5.32 -28.66
C THR A 43 -20.64 6.01 -29.04
N LYS A 44 -19.67 6.08 -28.10
CA LYS A 44 -18.32 6.57 -28.41
C LYS A 44 -17.74 5.66 -29.49
N LYS A 45 -17.81 6.08 -30.74
CA LYS A 45 -17.21 5.39 -31.89
C LYS A 45 -15.72 5.28 -31.59
N LYS A 46 -15.15 4.07 -31.66
CA LYS A 46 -13.71 3.87 -31.41
C LYS A 46 -12.90 4.79 -32.34
N PRO A 47 -11.85 5.44 -31.84
CA PRO A 47 -11.00 6.27 -32.70
C PRO A 47 -10.40 5.42 -33.81
N ASN A 48 -10.20 6.03 -34.99
CA ASN A 48 -9.55 5.35 -36.11
C ASN A 48 -8.04 5.26 -35.86
N ASN A 49 -7.41 4.20 -36.37
CA ASN A 49 -5.96 4.05 -36.31
C ASN A 49 -5.29 5.18 -37.10
N PRO A 50 -4.42 6.01 -36.49
CA PRO A 50 -3.70 7.06 -37.20
C PRO A 50 -2.73 6.50 -38.26
N PHE A 51 -2.23 5.27 -38.08
CA PHE A 51 -1.24 4.64 -38.94
C PHE A 51 -1.65 3.21 -39.34
N PRO A 52 -2.65 3.03 -40.22
CA PRO A 52 -3.18 1.71 -40.57
C PRO A 52 -2.22 0.83 -41.38
N LYS A 53 -1.21 1.42 -42.02
CA LYS A 53 -0.29 0.73 -42.94
C LYS A 53 1.12 0.53 -42.40
N LYS A 54 1.48 1.16 -41.27
CA LYS A 54 2.83 1.11 -40.71
C LYS A 54 2.89 0.15 -39.54
N LEU A 55 3.97 -0.63 -39.45
CA LEU A 55 4.22 -1.46 -38.27
C LEU A 55 4.88 -0.61 -37.18
N ILE A 56 4.67 -0.97 -35.91
CA ILE A 56 5.24 -0.26 -34.74
C ILE A 56 6.77 -0.12 -34.85
N LYS A 57 7.46 -1.12 -35.41
CA LYS A 57 8.92 -1.13 -35.57
C LYS A 57 9.43 -0.10 -36.58
N GLU A 58 8.58 0.36 -37.48
CA GLU A 58 8.93 1.27 -38.59
C GLU A 58 8.58 2.73 -38.26
N MET A 59 7.88 2.97 -37.14
CA MET A 59 7.43 4.29 -36.73
C MET A 59 8.57 5.11 -36.11
N ASN A 60 8.59 6.41 -36.38
CA ASN A 60 9.48 7.34 -35.68
C ASN A 60 8.94 7.67 -34.27
N GLU A 61 9.73 8.37 -33.45
CA GLU A 61 9.34 8.69 -32.06
C GLU A 61 8.02 9.47 -31.97
N THR A 62 7.81 10.46 -32.84
CA THR A 62 6.58 11.26 -32.86
C THR A 62 5.34 10.44 -33.24
N GLU A 63 5.48 9.55 -34.23
CA GLU A 63 4.41 8.65 -34.65
C GLU A 63 4.09 7.65 -33.54
N LEU A 64 5.10 7.15 -32.81
CA LEU A 64 4.90 6.29 -31.65
C LEU A 64 4.19 7.00 -30.49
N GLN A 65 4.46 8.29 -30.25
CA GLN A 65 3.73 9.09 -29.27
C GLN A 65 2.25 9.23 -29.64
N GLU A 66 1.94 9.57 -30.90
CA GLU A 66 0.55 9.63 -31.39
C GLU A 66 -0.14 8.27 -31.31
N TYR A 67 0.59 7.21 -31.66
CA TYR A 67 0.09 5.84 -31.60
C TYR A 67 -0.18 5.40 -30.16
N LEU A 68 0.61 5.84 -29.19
CA LEU A 68 0.38 5.60 -27.77
C LEU A 68 -0.94 6.22 -27.30
N ILE A 69 -1.25 7.45 -27.74
CA ILE A 69 -2.53 8.12 -27.43
C ILE A 69 -3.69 7.31 -27.98
N TYR A 70 -3.57 6.87 -29.24
CA TYR A 70 -4.56 6.00 -29.87
C TYR A 70 -4.75 4.66 -29.12
N ALA A 71 -3.66 3.99 -28.77
CA ALA A 71 -3.68 2.71 -28.05
C ALA A 71 -4.35 2.85 -26.67
N LYS A 72 -4.03 3.93 -25.94
CA LYS A 72 -4.69 4.27 -24.67
C LYS A 72 -6.19 4.56 -24.86
N ALA A 73 -6.58 5.24 -25.94
CA ALA A 73 -7.98 5.55 -26.22
C ALA A 73 -8.83 4.31 -26.56
N ILE A 74 -8.22 3.28 -27.16
CA ILE A 74 -8.85 1.98 -27.38
C ILE A 74 -8.89 1.11 -26.12
N ASN A 75 -8.06 1.43 -25.13
CA ASN A 75 -7.85 0.65 -23.92
C ASN A 75 -7.30 -0.77 -24.21
N ASP A 76 -6.46 -0.90 -25.25
CA ASP A 76 -5.74 -2.13 -25.56
C ASP A 76 -4.41 -2.16 -24.80
N LYS A 77 -4.38 -2.95 -23.72
CA LYS A 77 -3.21 -3.05 -22.83
C LYS A 77 -1.96 -3.57 -23.54
N GLU A 78 -2.12 -4.58 -24.38
CA GLU A 78 -0.98 -5.21 -25.05
C GLU A 78 -0.35 -4.22 -26.03
N LEU A 79 -1.20 -3.51 -26.78
CA LEU A 79 -0.75 -2.50 -27.73
C LEU A 79 -0.02 -1.35 -27.05
N VAL A 80 -0.54 -0.86 -25.93
CA VAL A 80 0.11 0.20 -25.14
C VAL A 80 1.50 -0.24 -24.68
N LEU A 81 1.63 -1.44 -24.12
CA LEU A 81 2.93 -1.95 -23.66
C LEU A 81 3.94 -2.12 -24.80
N LYS A 82 3.51 -2.67 -25.95
CA LYS A 82 4.34 -2.77 -27.16
C LYS A 82 4.81 -1.41 -27.66
N THR A 83 3.93 -0.40 -27.60
CA THR A 83 4.25 0.96 -28.03
C THR A 83 5.25 1.62 -27.09
N PHE A 84 5.10 1.44 -25.76
CA PHE A 84 6.09 1.91 -24.79
C PHE A 84 7.46 1.24 -24.99
N GLN A 85 7.50 -0.07 -25.23
CA GLN A 85 8.75 -0.79 -25.51
C GLN A 85 9.45 -0.26 -26.77
N ALA A 86 8.67 0.05 -27.82
CA ALA A 86 9.19 0.67 -29.03
C ALA A 86 9.71 2.08 -28.78
N LEU A 87 9.00 2.91 -28.00
CA LEU A 87 9.45 4.24 -27.60
C LEU A 87 10.79 4.17 -26.86
N LEU A 88 10.90 3.30 -25.85
CA LEU A 88 12.14 3.13 -25.08
C LEU A 88 13.32 2.63 -25.91
N SER A 89 13.06 1.89 -26.99
CA SER A 89 14.11 1.36 -27.88
C SER A 89 14.54 2.37 -28.95
N ASN A 90 13.62 3.23 -29.39
CA ASN A 90 13.83 4.15 -30.52
C ASN A 90 14.26 5.56 -30.07
N SER A 91 13.95 5.96 -28.84
CA SER A 91 14.31 7.28 -28.33
C SER A 91 15.79 7.37 -27.99
N SER A 92 16.46 8.37 -28.56
CA SER A 92 17.88 8.66 -28.28
C SER A 92 18.07 9.68 -27.14
N ASP A 93 17.07 10.52 -26.88
CA ASP A 93 17.11 11.52 -25.82
C ASP A 93 16.88 10.90 -24.43
N GLN A 94 17.83 11.15 -23.52
CA GLN A 94 17.79 10.67 -22.14
C GLN A 94 16.61 11.26 -21.35
N ASN A 95 16.20 12.49 -21.64
CA ASN A 95 15.05 13.10 -20.95
C ASN A 95 13.74 12.42 -21.35
N ASN A 96 13.56 12.11 -22.64
CA ASN A 96 12.41 11.37 -23.13
C ASN A 96 12.39 9.93 -22.61
N LEU A 97 13.53 9.23 -22.62
CA LEU A 97 13.67 7.89 -22.04
C LEU A 97 13.21 7.84 -20.58
N LYS A 98 13.70 8.80 -19.77
CA LYS A 98 13.27 8.97 -18.39
C LYS A 98 11.74 9.09 -18.31
N ASN A 99 11.16 10.04 -19.05
CA ASN A 99 9.72 10.30 -19.00
C ASN A 99 8.88 9.08 -19.44
N TYR A 100 9.24 8.43 -20.55
CA TYR A 100 8.54 7.23 -21.02
C TYR A 100 8.61 6.07 -20.04
N LYS A 101 9.73 5.90 -19.35
CA LYS A 101 9.89 4.85 -18.36
C LYS A 101 9.00 5.10 -17.14
N LEU A 102 8.91 6.34 -16.70
CA LEU A 102 8.01 6.72 -15.62
C LEU A 102 6.54 6.55 -16.03
N ASP A 103 6.17 7.01 -17.22
CA ASP A 103 4.82 6.86 -17.78
C ASP A 103 4.40 5.39 -17.94
N LEU A 104 5.34 4.52 -18.32
CA LEU A 104 5.13 3.08 -18.37
C LEU A 104 4.83 2.51 -16.98
N ALA A 105 5.61 2.90 -15.96
CA ALA A 105 5.40 2.46 -14.59
C ALA A 105 4.04 2.93 -14.04
N ASP A 106 3.68 4.20 -14.28
CA ASP A 106 2.38 4.77 -13.92
C ASP A 106 1.23 4.03 -14.64
N TYR A 107 1.38 3.72 -15.93
CA TYR A 107 0.39 2.95 -16.67
C TYR A 107 0.19 1.54 -16.10
N GLN A 108 1.28 0.83 -15.76
CA GLN A 108 1.20 -0.49 -15.12
C GLN A 108 0.52 -0.40 -13.75
N PHE A 109 0.83 0.63 -12.97
CA PHE A 109 0.22 0.88 -11.67
C PHE A 109 -1.30 1.11 -11.78
N GLU A 110 -1.72 1.97 -12.70
CA GLU A 110 -3.13 2.27 -12.96
C GLU A 110 -3.91 1.02 -13.39
N ASN A 111 -3.26 0.12 -14.13
CA ASN A 111 -3.82 -1.15 -14.54
C ASN A 111 -3.80 -2.24 -13.46
N ARG A 112 -3.31 -1.93 -12.26
CA ARG A 112 -3.14 -2.85 -11.11
C ARG A 112 -2.13 -3.97 -11.35
N ASP A 113 -1.23 -3.81 -12.31
CA ASP A 113 -0.11 -4.72 -12.54
C ASP A 113 1.04 -4.36 -11.58
N PHE A 114 0.76 -4.43 -10.27
CA PHE A 114 1.63 -3.90 -9.22
C PHE A 114 3.02 -4.51 -9.20
N GLU A 115 3.16 -5.79 -9.55
CA GLU A 115 4.46 -6.46 -9.60
C GLU A 115 5.36 -5.84 -10.67
N LYS A 116 4.85 -5.72 -11.90
CA LYS A 116 5.58 -5.08 -13.02
C LYS A 116 5.87 -3.62 -12.71
N ALA A 117 4.85 -2.90 -12.22
CA ALA A 117 5.00 -1.49 -11.85
C ALA A 117 6.09 -1.30 -10.81
N ALA A 118 6.13 -2.14 -9.76
CA ALA A 118 7.15 -2.08 -8.73
C ALA A 118 8.56 -2.20 -9.31
N PHE A 119 8.79 -3.19 -10.18
CA PHE A 119 10.08 -3.37 -10.84
C PHE A 119 10.43 -2.19 -11.75
N THR A 120 9.48 -1.68 -12.55
CA THR A 120 9.75 -0.53 -13.44
C THR A 120 10.05 0.74 -12.64
N TYR A 121 9.39 0.98 -11.51
CA TYR A 121 9.70 2.11 -10.62
C TYR A 121 11.07 1.97 -9.92
N GLU A 122 11.44 0.76 -9.45
CA GLU A 122 12.76 0.49 -8.88
C GLU A 122 13.87 0.71 -9.92
N GLU A 123 13.63 0.24 -11.15
CA GLU A 123 14.54 0.41 -12.26
C GLU A 123 14.69 1.88 -12.66
N PHE A 124 13.59 2.64 -12.70
CA PHE A 124 13.63 4.09 -12.91
C PHE A 124 14.52 4.78 -11.87
N PHE A 125 14.34 4.47 -10.59
CA PHE A 125 15.15 5.06 -9.51
C PHE A 125 16.63 4.70 -9.65
N THR A 126 16.92 3.47 -10.06
CA THR A 126 18.29 2.99 -10.28
C THR A 126 18.99 3.73 -11.44
N LEU A 127 18.25 3.95 -12.53
CA LEU A 127 18.79 4.61 -13.73
C LEU A 127 18.85 6.13 -13.60
N TYR A 128 17.91 6.74 -12.87
CA TYR A 128 17.75 8.18 -12.77
C TYR A 128 17.67 8.67 -11.31
N PRO A 129 18.69 8.40 -10.46
CA PRO A 129 18.62 8.72 -9.03
C PRO A 129 18.57 10.23 -8.72
N GLY A 130 19.08 11.08 -9.62
CA GLY A 130 19.06 12.54 -9.47
C GLY A 130 17.85 13.23 -10.11
N ALA A 131 16.91 12.47 -10.68
CA ALA A 131 15.71 13.03 -11.28
C ALA A 131 14.79 13.64 -10.21
N GLN A 132 14.07 14.71 -10.57
CA GLN A 132 13.07 15.31 -9.69
C GLN A 132 11.99 14.30 -9.28
N GLU A 133 11.71 13.33 -10.14
CA GLU A 133 10.72 12.28 -9.94
C GLU A 133 11.26 11.04 -9.22
N ALA A 134 12.56 10.98 -8.87
CA ALA A 134 13.18 9.82 -8.26
C ALA A 134 12.51 9.42 -6.94
N GLU A 135 12.24 10.40 -6.06
CA GLU A 135 11.57 10.16 -4.78
C GLU A 135 10.12 9.69 -4.98
N TYR A 136 9.43 10.24 -5.99
CA TYR A 136 8.09 9.79 -6.37
C TYR A 136 8.10 8.33 -6.84
N SER A 137 9.06 7.97 -7.71
CA SER A 137 9.21 6.60 -8.21
C SER A 137 9.48 5.61 -7.07
N GLN A 138 10.39 5.94 -6.16
CA GLN A 138 10.70 5.08 -5.01
C GLN A 138 9.49 4.90 -4.08
N TYR A 139 8.73 5.98 -3.81
CA TYR A 139 7.47 5.91 -3.06
C TYR A 139 6.43 5.01 -3.76
N LYS A 140 6.31 5.11 -5.09
CA LYS A 140 5.38 4.28 -5.86
C LYS A 140 5.77 2.81 -5.88
N ALA A 141 7.07 2.50 -5.98
CA ALA A 141 7.57 1.13 -5.82
C ALA A 141 7.17 0.55 -4.45
N ILE A 142 7.38 1.32 -3.37
CA ILE A 142 6.95 0.96 -2.02
C ILE A 142 5.44 0.69 -1.97
N LEU A 143 4.63 1.57 -2.55
CA LEU A 143 3.19 1.42 -2.56
C LEU A 143 2.75 0.14 -3.29
N CYS A 144 3.40 -0.23 -4.39
CA CYS A 144 3.17 -1.50 -5.06
C CYS A 144 3.48 -2.69 -4.15
N TRP A 145 4.69 -2.74 -3.56
CA TRP A 145 5.08 -3.85 -2.67
C TRP A 145 4.17 -3.95 -1.46
N PHE A 146 3.81 -2.81 -0.85
CA PHE A 146 2.85 -2.75 0.25
C PHE A 146 1.49 -3.32 -0.17
N THR A 147 0.99 -2.97 -1.35
CA THR A 147 -0.30 -3.44 -1.86
C THR A 147 -0.31 -4.95 -2.11
N MET A 148 0.83 -5.53 -2.49
CA MET A 148 0.97 -6.98 -2.71
C MET A 148 1.15 -7.78 -1.40
N THR A 149 1.30 -7.13 -0.25
CA THR A 149 1.43 -7.84 1.03
C THR A 149 0.19 -8.68 1.35
N LEU A 150 0.39 -9.93 1.74
CA LEU A 150 -0.70 -10.89 1.98
C LEU A 150 -1.24 -10.81 3.41
N ALA A 151 -2.24 -11.62 3.73
CA ALA A 151 -2.76 -11.75 5.11
C ALA A 151 -1.68 -12.35 6.05
N PRO A 152 -1.73 -12.08 7.37
CA PRO A 152 -0.68 -12.49 8.32
C PRO A 152 -0.37 -13.99 8.32
N TYR A 153 -1.36 -14.86 8.09
CA TYR A 153 -1.18 -16.32 8.10
C TYR A 153 -0.56 -16.90 6.80
N ARG A 154 -0.24 -16.06 5.82
CA ARG A 154 0.44 -16.45 4.57
C ARG A 154 1.93 -16.11 4.61
N ASP A 155 2.65 -16.46 3.54
CA ASP A 155 4.04 -16.06 3.35
C ASP A 155 4.21 -14.52 3.44
N GLN A 156 5.23 -14.09 4.18
CA GLN A 156 5.48 -12.68 4.48
C GLN A 156 6.72 -12.12 3.77
N SER A 157 7.28 -12.81 2.77
CA SER A 157 8.50 -12.37 2.07
C SER A 157 8.31 -10.99 1.42
N ILE A 158 7.13 -10.75 0.83
CA ILE A 158 6.75 -9.45 0.26
C ILE A 158 6.65 -8.37 1.34
N THR A 159 6.13 -8.71 2.53
CA THR A 159 6.03 -7.78 3.67
C THR A 159 7.42 -7.35 4.15
N HIS A 160 8.38 -8.29 4.23
CA HIS A 160 9.77 -7.97 4.55
C HIS A 160 10.42 -7.08 3.48
N LYS A 161 10.21 -7.38 2.18
CA LYS A 161 10.70 -6.52 1.09
C LYS A 161 10.13 -5.11 1.19
N ALA A 162 8.83 -4.97 1.44
CA ALA A 162 8.18 -3.67 1.60
C ALA A 162 8.78 -2.88 2.77
N ILE A 163 8.99 -3.51 3.94
CA ILE A 163 9.62 -2.87 5.10
C ILE A 163 11.03 -2.37 4.75
N PHE A 164 11.86 -3.22 4.14
CA PHE A 164 13.21 -2.85 3.75
C PHE A 164 13.24 -1.60 2.85
N LEU A 165 12.38 -1.57 1.83
CA LEU A 165 12.27 -0.41 0.93
C LEU A 165 11.75 0.84 1.64
N ILE A 166 10.77 0.70 2.53
CA ILE A 166 10.22 1.82 3.31
C ILE A 166 11.30 2.40 4.23
N GLU A 167 12.03 1.57 4.96
CA GLU A 167 13.10 2.01 5.86
C GLU A 167 14.22 2.72 5.09
N ASP A 168 14.61 2.18 3.93
CA ASP A 168 15.61 2.82 3.08
C ASP A 168 15.13 4.18 2.56
N PHE A 169 13.88 4.27 2.13
CA PHE A 169 13.25 5.52 1.72
C PHE A 169 13.20 6.55 2.85
N LEU A 170 12.76 6.15 4.05
CA LEU A 170 12.64 7.04 5.19
C LEU A 170 13.99 7.59 5.68
N ARG A 171 15.09 6.86 5.45
CA ARG A 171 16.46 7.34 5.77
C ARG A 171 16.97 8.39 4.78
N LYS A 172 16.56 8.31 3.51
CA LYS A 172 17.13 9.11 2.40
C LYS A 172 16.22 10.25 1.95
N SER A 173 14.91 10.12 2.14
CA SER A 173 13.88 11.06 1.69
C SER A 173 14.05 12.43 2.35
N GLN A 174 13.88 13.47 1.55
CA GLN A 174 13.96 14.87 1.98
C GLN A 174 12.57 15.55 1.97
N HIS A 175 11.57 14.96 1.29
CA HIS A 175 10.26 15.58 1.10
C HIS A 175 9.21 14.99 2.05
N ASP A 176 8.60 15.84 2.88
CA ASP A 176 7.62 15.42 3.89
C ASP A 176 6.34 14.79 3.31
N ARG A 177 6.02 15.07 2.03
CA ARG A 177 4.80 14.63 1.36
C ARG A 177 4.60 13.10 1.41
N PHE A 178 5.66 12.33 1.23
CA PHE A 178 5.58 10.86 1.17
C PHE A 178 5.96 10.19 2.49
N ILE A 179 6.76 10.86 3.33
CA ILE A 179 7.24 10.34 4.62
C ILE A 179 6.09 9.91 5.52
N LYS A 180 5.05 10.74 5.64
CA LYS A 180 3.91 10.46 6.53
C LYS A 180 3.16 9.18 6.14
N GLU A 181 2.89 8.99 4.86
CA GLU A 181 2.20 7.77 4.39
C GLU A 181 3.11 6.54 4.44
N SER A 182 4.40 6.70 4.13
CA SER A 182 5.40 5.63 4.28
C SER A 182 5.53 5.15 5.73
N LYS A 183 5.54 6.05 6.72
CA LYS A 183 5.51 5.68 8.15
C LYS A 183 4.26 4.89 8.54
N LYS A 184 3.09 5.25 7.99
CA LYS A 184 1.85 4.48 8.22
C LYS A 184 1.93 3.09 7.59
N MET A 185 2.46 2.97 6.37
CA MET A 185 2.67 1.68 5.72
C MET A 185 3.65 0.81 6.51
N LEU A 186 4.74 1.40 7.02
CA LEU A 186 5.70 0.71 7.88
C LEU A 186 5.02 0.13 9.11
N LYS A 187 4.27 0.95 9.87
CA LYS A 187 3.52 0.50 11.05
C LYS A 187 2.58 -0.66 10.73
N LYS A 188 1.86 -0.60 9.60
CA LYS A 188 0.97 -1.68 9.15
C LYS A 188 1.73 -2.96 8.78
N CYS A 189 2.86 -2.87 8.09
CA CYS A 189 3.68 -4.04 7.77
C CYS A 189 4.26 -4.68 9.04
N ARG A 190 4.76 -3.86 9.97
CA ARG A 190 5.26 -4.32 11.27
C ARG A 190 4.18 -5.03 12.07
N GLN A 191 2.98 -4.45 12.15
CA GLN A 191 1.81 -5.06 12.78
C GLN A 191 1.45 -6.42 12.14
N LYS A 192 1.48 -6.50 10.81
CA LYS A 192 1.22 -7.75 10.08
C LYS A 192 2.24 -8.85 10.38
N LEU A 193 3.53 -8.49 10.51
CA LEU A 193 4.57 -9.44 10.92
C LEU A 193 4.39 -9.90 12.36
N PHE A 194 3.99 -9.01 13.27
CA PHE A 194 3.64 -9.38 14.64
C PHE A 194 2.47 -10.37 14.67
N GLU A 195 1.40 -10.10 13.92
CA GLU A 195 0.23 -10.98 13.80
C GLU A 195 0.60 -12.36 13.21
N HIS A 196 1.55 -12.40 12.27
CA HIS A 196 2.09 -13.66 11.74
C HIS A 196 2.74 -14.49 12.86
N GLU A 197 3.62 -13.88 13.65
CA GLU A 197 4.29 -14.56 14.77
C GLU A 197 3.30 -14.99 15.86
N ALA A 198 2.30 -14.15 16.16
CA ALA A 198 1.24 -14.48 17.11
C ALA A 198 0.40 -15.67 16.64
N HIS A 199 0.12 -15.76 15.33
CA HIS A 199 -0.56 -16.92 14.74
C HIS A 199 0.29 -18.20 14.82
N VAL A 200 1.61 -18.11 14.60
CA VAL A 200 2.53 -19.24 14.74
C VAL A 200 2.63 -19.69 16.21
N PHE A 201 2.71 -18.73 17.14
CA PHE A 201 2.66 -18.96 18.58
C PHE A 201 1.39 -19.75 18.96
N GLU A 202 0.23 -19.26 18.54
CA GLU A 202 -1.06 -19.91 18.80
C GLU A 202 -1.08 -21.35 18.26
N ASN A 203 -0.56 -21.56 17.05
CA ASN A 203 -0.51 -22.89 16.45
C ASN A 203 0.34 -23.86 17.28
N TYR A 204 1.47 -23.40 17.84
CA TYR A 204 2.28 -24.22 18.74
C TYR A 204 1.60 -24.53 20.07
N ILE A 205 0.88 -23.55 20.64
CA ILE A 205 0.06 -23.78 21.84
C ILE A 205 -0.98 -24.87 21.58
N LYS A 206 -1.72 -24.80 20.46
CA LYS A 206 -2.72 -25.83 20.07
C LYS A 206 -2.10 -27.21 19.90
N GLN A 207 -0.91 -27.27 19.33
CA GLN A 207 -0.15 -28.52 19.16
C GLN A 207 0.52 -29.01 20.46
N LYS A 208 0.33 -28.32 21.59
CA LYS A 208 0.98 -28.59 22.88
C LYS A 208 2.52 -28.53 22.81
N LYS A 209 3.07 -27.78 21.85
CA LYS A 209 4.51 -27.57 21.66
C LYS A 209 4.95 -26.29 22.40
N PHE A 210 4.92 -26.33 23.72
CA PHE A 210 5.09 -25.14 24.56
C PHE A 210 6.49 -24.52 24.50
N THR A 211 7.54 -25.33 24.33
CA THR A 211 8.91 -24.82 24.16
C THR A 211 9.07 -24.02 22.86
N SER A 212 8.42 -24.45 21.77
CA SER A 212 8.40 -23.72 20.51
C SER A 212 7.55 -22.44 20.60
N ALA A 213 6.43 -22.49 21.34
CA ALA A 213 5.62 -21.30 21.62
C ALA A 213 6.42 -20.28 22.44
N GLN A 214 7.13 -20.69 23.49
CA GLN A 214 7.99 -19.81 24.28
C GLN A 214 9.02 -19.10 23.39
N LYS A 215 9.71 -19.82 22.51
CA LYS A 215 10.68 -19.21 21.57
C LYS A 215 10.05 -18.14 20.67
N ARG A 216 8.81 -18.35 20.22
CA ARG A 216 8.07 -17.37 19.41
C ARG A 216 7.67 -16.15 20.24
N TYR A 217 7.25 -16.37 21.49
CA TYR A 217 6.98 -15.29 22.44
C TYR A 217 8.24 -14.45 22.71
N ASP A 218 9.38 -15.10 23.00
CA ASP A 218 10.65 -14.41 23.26
C ASP A 218 11.09 -13.58 22.05
N TYR A 219 10.96 -14.14 20.84
CA TYR A 219 11.20 -13.42 19.59
C TYR A 219 10.27 -12.20 19.44
N MET A 220 8.98 -12.36 19.74
CA MET A 220 8.04 -11.25 19.68
C MET A 220 8.38 -10.14 20.68
N GLN A 221 8.75 -10.53 21.90
CA GLN A 221 9.18 -9.62 22.95
C GLN A 221 10.45 -8.86 22.56
N GLU A 222 11.42 -9.51 21.91
CA GLU A 222 12.65 -8.84 21.49
C GLU A 222 12.40 -7.90 20.29
N LYS A 223 11.64 -8.35 19.29
CA LYS A 223 11.60 -7.70 17.98
C LYS A 223 10.49 -6.70 17.77
N PHE A 224 9.40 -6.68 18.55
CA PHE A 224 8.19 -5.89 18.25
C PHE A 224 7.81 -4.85 19.31
N GLN A 225 8.81 -4.28 19.99
CA GLN A 225 8.61 -3.22 20.99
C GLN A 225 8.02 -1.91 20.43
N ASP A 226 8.04 -1.73 19.10
CA ASP A 226 7.47 -0.61 18.36
C ASP A 226 5.96 -0.75 18.07
N ILE A 227 5.37 -1.90 18.38
CA ILE A 227 3.95 -2.17 18.13
C ILE A 227 3.07 -1.50 19.18
N GLU A 228 1.95 -0.93 18.73
CA GLU A 228 0.97 -0.31 19.62
C GLU A 228 0.29 -1.37 20.48
N HIS A 229 0.12 -1.08 21.78
CA HIS A 229 -0.43 -2.02 22.76
C HIS A 229 0.37 -3.34 22.92
N ILE A 230 1.66 -3.35 22.56
CA ILE A 230 2.51 -4.55 22.66
C ILE A 230 2.49 -5.17 24.07
N ASP A 231 2.51 -4.34 25.12
CA ASP A 231 2.47 -4.81 26.51
C ASP A 231 1.23 -5.66 26.82
N GLN A 232 0.07 -5.29 26.27
CA GLN A 232 -1.19 -6.01 26.47
C GLN A 232 -1.14 -7.37 25.76
N TYR A 233 -0.64 -7.40 24.53
CA TYR A 233 -0.48 -8.64 23.78
C TYR A 233 0.52 -9.59 24.45
N LEU A 234 1.69 -9.08 24.85
CA LEU A 234 2.70 -9.87 25.54
C LEU A 234 2.18 -10.37 26.89
N HIS A 235 1.49 -9.53 27.65
CA HIS A 235 0.87 -9.94 28.91
C HIS A 235 -0.11 -11.09 28.72
N TYR A 236 -0.99 -11.01 27.72
CA TYR A 236 -1.94 -12.06 27.40
C TYR A 236 -1.24 -13.37 26.98
N MET A 237 -0.25 -13.30 26.08
CA MET A 237 0.51 -14.47 25.63
C MET A 237 1.30 -15.12 26.76
N ASN A 238 1.89 -14.32 27.65
CA ASN A 238 2.57 -14.82 28.84
C ASN A 238 1.59 -15.54 29.78
N GLY A 239 0.39 -14.99 29.99
CA GLY A 239 -0.67 -15.67 30.74
C GLY A 239 -1.02 -17.05 30.16
N MET A 240 -1.10 -17.17 28.83
CA MET A 240 -1.30 -18.46 28.18
C MET A 240 -0.14 -19.42 28.46
N LEU A 241 1.11 -18.97 28.39
CA LEU A 241 2.29 -19.80 28.67
C LEU A 241 2.32 -20.27 30.13
N GLU A 242 1.98 -19.42 31.10
CA GLU A 242 1.89 -19.82 32.50
C GLU A 242 0.87 -20.95 32.71
N LEU A 243 -0.29 -20.88 32.06
CA LEU A 243 -1.30 -21.96 32.10
C LEU A 243 -0.83 -23.27 31.47
N THR A 244 0.24 -23.26 30.65
CA THR A 244 0.78 -24.50 30.08
C THR A 244 1.68 -25.26 31.05
N LYS A 245 2.21 -24.59 32.07
CA LYS A 245 3.10 -25.21 33.07
C LYS A 245 2.36 -26.28 33.87
N ASP A 246 1.12 -25.99 34.26
CA ASP A 246 0.28 -26.91 35.01
C ASP A 246 -0.49 -27.89 34.09
N PRO A 247 -0.36 -29.22 34.26
CA PRO A 247 -1.07 -30.19 33.41
C PRO A 247 -2.60 -30.09 33.47
N LYS A 248 -3.15 -29.66 34.62
CA LYS A 248 -4.60 -29.56 34.86
C LYS A 248 -5.25 -28.41 34.09
N THR A 249 -4.51 -27.35 33.82
CA THR A 249 -5.00 -26.12 33.16
C THR A 249 -4.88 -26.19 31.63
N ARG A 250 -4.00 -27.05 31.10
CA ARG A 250 -3.79 -27.24 29.64
C ARG A 250 -5.07 -27.47 28.82
N PRO A 251 -6.07 -28.24 29.28
CA PRO A 251 -7.30 -28.47 28.51
C PRO A 251 -8.15 -27.20 28.30
N PHE A 252 -7.98 -26.18 29.15
CA PHE A 252 -8.78 -24.95 29.15
C PHE A 252 -8.15 -23.82 28.33
N ILE A 253 -7.02 -24.05 27.66
CA ILE A 253 -6.37 -23.02 26.86
C ILE A 253 -7.22 -22.72 25.63
N VAL A 254 -7.87 -21.56 25.65
CA VAL A 254 -8.73 -21.07 24.57
C VAL A 254 -7.88 -20.63 23.37
N LYS A 255 -8.51 -20.65 22.19
CA LYS A 255 -7.99 -20.05 20.95
C LYS A 255 -7.48 -18.62 21.23
N PHE A 256 -6.26 -18.32 20.82
CA PHE A 256 -5.69 -16.97 20.93
C PHE A 256 -6.49 -16.02 20.04
N ASN A 257 -6.83 -14.84 20.55
CA ASN A 257 -7.51 -13.80 19.81
C ASN A 257 -6.90 -12.45 20.19
N LEU A 258 -6.26 -11.77 19.23
CA LEU A 258 -5.69 -10.43 19.45
C LEU A 258 -6.73 -9.44 19.98
N ASP A 259 -7.98 -9.53 19.51
CA ASP A 259 -9.05 -8.63 19.98
C ASP A 259 -9.38 -8.85 21.46
N ASN A 260 -9.21 -10.08 21.96
CA ASN A 260 -9.41 -10.37 23.39
C ASN A 260 -8.30 -9.78 24.24
N ALA A 261 -7.05 -9.76 23.74
CA ALA A 261 -5.92 -9.14 24.43
C ALA A 261 -6.08 -7.61 24.55
N LEU A 262 -6.70 -6.96 23.58
CA LEU A 262 -7.01 -5.52 23.66
C LEU A 262 -8.19 -5.21 24.60
N LYS A 263 -9.13 -6.15 24.76
CA LYS A 263 -10.28 -5.99 25.66
C LYS A 263 -9.94 -6.16 27.13
N THR A 264 -8.82 -6.80 27.46
CA THR A 264 -8.31 -6.88 28.84
C THR A 264 -7.74 -5.53 29.27
N ASP A 265 -8.61 -4.54 29.47
CA ASP A 265 -8.24 -3.16 29.75
C ASP A 265 -8.06 -2.92 31.27
N LYS A 266 -6.99 -2.19 31.62
CA LYS A 266 -6.70 -1.51 32.89
C LYS A 266 -6.36 -2.34 34.14
N LYS A 267 -5.07 -2.30 34.50
CA LYS A 267 -4.47 -2.66 35.81
C LYS A 267 -4.84 -4.06 36.31
N ILE A 268 -4.09 -5.05 35.84
CA ILE A 268 -3.94 -6.31 36.58
C ILE A 268 -2.84 -6.04 37.63
N THR A 269 -3.25 -5.55 38.80
CA THR A 269 -2.39 -5.51 39.99
C THR A 269 -2.07 -6.94 40.45
N PRO A 270 -0.94 -7.18 41.15
CA PRO A 270 -0.50 -8.52 41.54
C PRO A 270 -1.58 -9.34 42.27
N ASP A 271 -2.42 -8.70 43.09
CA ASP A 271 -3.56 -9.36 43.79
C ASP A 271 -4.66 -9.87 42.85
N LYS A 272 -4.78 -9.32 41.63
CA LYS A 272 -5.73 -9.82 40.62
C LYS A 272 -5.22 -11.05 39.89
N LYS A 273 -3.96 -11.49 40.05
CA LYS A 273 -3.47 -12.76 39.48
C LYS A 273 -4.27 -13.96 40.00
N ALA A 274 -4.75 -13.91 41.25
CA ALA A 274 -5.59 -14.95 41.83
C ALA A 274 -7.05 -14.94 41.32
N LYS A 275 -7.56 -13.78 40.85
CA LYS A 275 -8.92 -13.64 40.31
C LYS A 275 -9.01 -13.67 38.79
N ALA A 276 -7.94 -13.43 38.05
CA ALA A 276 -7.92 -13.62 36.60
C ALA A 276 -8.00 -15.11 36.21
N ALA A 277 -7.51 -16.01 37.08
CA ALA A 277 -7.78 -17.44 36.98
C ALA A 277 -9.29 -17.77 37.08
N HIS A 278 -10.08 -16.93 37.75
CA HIS A 278 -11.54 -17.08 37.84
C HIS A 278 -12.32 -16.55 36.63
N PHE A 279 -11.71 -15.78 35.72
CA PHE A 279 -12.38 -15.34 34.49
C PHE A 279 -12.31 -16.36 33.35
N PHE A 280 -11.63 -17.49 33.57
CA PHE A 280 -11.56 -18.62 32.63
C PHE A 280 -12.22 -19.91 33.15
N VAL A 281 -12.86 -19.88 34.32
CA VAL A 281 -13.76 -20.95 34.78
C VAL A 281 -14.93 -20.32 35.54
N SER A 282 -15.95 -19.91 34.80
CA SER A 282 -17.39 -19.93 35.13
C SER A 282 -18.17 -19.59 33.87
#